data_AF-A0A392TP23-F1
#
_entry.id   AF-A0A392TP23-F1
#
_cell.length_a   1.000
_cell.length_b   1.000
_cell.length_c   1.000
_cell.angle_alpha   90.00
_cell.angle_beta   90.00
_cell.angle_gamma   90.00
#
_symmetry.space_group_name_H-M   'P 1'
#
loop_
_entity.id
_entity.type
_entity.pdbx_description
1 polymer ?
#
loop_
_entity_poly.entity_id
_entity_poly.type
_entity_poly.pdbx_seq_one_letter_code
_entity_poly.pdbx_strand_id
1 'polypeptide(L)' 'MLKLTNPFLENVKECQKTDKKLMEKLVLINEGKDTNIKVDEH' A
#
# COMPACT_ATOMS: atom_id res chain seq x y z
N MET A 1 8.63 13.19 20.22
CA MET A 1 8.45 12.09 19.25
C MET A 1 8.41 10.79 20.02
N LEU A 2 7.25 10.15 20.16
CA LEU A 2 7.20 8.78 20.66
C LEU A 2 7.92 7.89 19.64
N LYS A 3 9.06 7.33 20.02
CA LYS A 3 9.72 6.29 19.23
C LYS A 3 8.84 5.05 19.35
N LEU A 4 8.21 4.67 18.25
CA LEU A 4 7.45 3.43 18.14
C LEU A 4 8.44 2.25 18.06
N THR A 5 9.26 2.04 19.11
CA THR A 5 10.14 0.87 19.23
C THR A 5 9.33 -0.39 19.58
N ASN A 6 8.13 -0.52 19.01
CA ASN A 6 7.35 -1.74 19.04
C ASN A 6 7.29 -2.28 17.61
N PRO A 7 7.83 -3.48 17.35
CA PRO A 7 7.74 -4.15 16.05
C PRO A 7 6.34 -4.17 15.44
N PHE A 8 5.29 -4.23 16.27
CA PHE A 8 3.90 -4.13 15.82
C PHE A 8 3.61 -2.82 15.08
N LEU A 9 4.11 -1.70 15.59
CA LEU A 9 3.83 -0.38 15.02
C LEU A 9 4.66 -0.13 13.75
N GLU A 10 5.85 -0.72 13.64
CA GLU A 10 6.60 -0.71 12.38
C GLU A 10 5.90 -1.56 11.31
N ASN A 11 5.37 -2.72 11.67
CA ASN A 11 4.57 -3.55 10.76
C ASN A 11 3.31 -2.81 10.27
N VAL A 12 2.57 -2.16 11.18
CA VAL A 12 1.39 -1.36 10.81
C VAL A 12 1.76 -0.24 9.83
N LYS A 13 2.90 0.43 10.05
CA LYS A 13 3.39 1.49 9.17
C LYS A 13 3.80 0.97 7.79
N GLU A 14 4.40 -0.20 7.70
CA GLU A 14 4.70 -0.85 6.41
C GLU A 14 3.43 -1.27 5.66
N CYS A 15 2.44 -1.82 6.35
CA CYS A 15 1.13 -2.11 5.77
C CYS A 15 0.46 -0.83 5.24
N GLN A 16 0.43 0.25 6.04
CA GLN A 16 -0.16 1.53 5.63
C GLN A 16 0.48 2.15 4.38
N LYS A 17 1.81 2.02 4.24
CA LYS A 17 2.51 2.46 3.00
C LYS A 17 2.04 1.67 1.79
N THR A 18 1.85 0.37 1.96
CA THR A 18 1.38 -0.53 0.90
C THR A 18 -0.05 -0.20 0.51
N ASP A 19 -0.93 0.00 1.49
CA ASP A 19 -2.32 0.41 1.28
C ASP A 19 -2.43 1.74 0.53
N LYS A 20 -1.61 2.74 0.88
CA LYS A 20 -1.62 4.02 0.16
C LYS A 20 -1.25 3.84 -1.30
N LYS A 21 -0.22 3.04 -1.60
CA LYS A 21 0.19 2.73 -2.98
C LYS A 21 -0.89 1.94 -3.73
N LEU A 22 -1.63 1.08 -3.04
CA LEU A 22 -2.77 0.36 -3.61
C LEU A 22 -3.94 1.30 -3.92
N MET A 23 -4.25 2.24 -3.02
CA MET A 23 -5.29 3.25 -3.24
C MET A 23 -4.97 4.17 -4.41
N GLU A 24 -3.72 4.62 -4.55
CA GLU A 24 -3.28 5.43 -5.70
C GLU A 24 -3.45 4.65 -7.02
N LYS A 25 -3.10 3.37 -7.04
CA LYS A 25 -3.31 2.50 -8.22
C LYS A 25 -4.79 2.29 -8.54
N LEU A 26 -5.64 2.10 -7.52
CA LEU A 26 -7.09 2.00 -7.70
C LEU A 26 -7.68 3.26 -8.31
N VAL A 27 -7.24 4.45 -7.86
CA VAL A 27 -7.65 5.73 -8.46
C VAL A 27 -7.24 5.80 -9.93
N LEU A 28 -6.01 5.41 -10.27
CA LEU A 28 -5.54 5.37 -11.66
C LEU A 28 -6.36 4.41 -12.54
N ILE A 29 -6.75 3.25 -12.01
CA ILE A 29 -7.64 2.31 -12.72
C ILE A 29 -9.01 2.95 -12.95
N ASN A 30 -9.59 3.60 -11.94
CA ASN A 30 -10.88 4.28 -12.05
C ASN A 30 -10.85 5.43 -13.07
N GLU A 31 -9.70 6.09 -13.23
CA GLU A 31 -9.47 7.11 -14.26
C GLU A 31 -9.21 6.51 -15.66
N GLY A 32 -9.21 5.19 -15.80
CA GLY A 32 -8.96 4.50 -17.07
C GLY A 32 -7.50 4.53 -17.53
N LYS A 33 -6.56 4.82 -16.62
CA LYS A 33 -5.12 4.79 -16.90
C LYS A 33 -4.60 3.37 -16.71
N ASP A 34 -3.87 2.86 -17.71
CA ASP A 34 -3.25 1.54 -17.62
C ASP A 34 -2.25 1.48 -16.45
N THR A 35 -2.51 0.58 -15.52
CA THR A 35 -1.59 0.27 -14.42
C THR A 35 -1.12 -1.17 -14.58
N ASN A 36 0.20 -1.39 -14.51
CA ASN A 36 0.81 -2.72 -14.58
C ASN A 36 0.66 -3.45 -13.23
N ILE A 37 -0.59 -3.70 -12.81
CA ILE A 37 -0.89 -4.53 -11.65
C ILE A 37 -0.89 -5.98 -12.12
N LYS A 38 0.18 -6.70 -11.79
CA LYS A 38 0.22 -8.15 -11.94
C LYS A 38 -0.48 -8.75 -10.72
N VAL A 39 -1.57 -9.47 -10.95
CA VAL A 39 -2.15 -10.36 -9.94
C VAL A 39 -1.28 -11.61 -9.94
N ASP A 40 -0.72 -11.94 -8.78
CA ASP A 40 -0.02 -13.21 -8.61
C ASP A 40 -1.08 -14.30 -8.48
N GLU A 41 -1.08 -15.27 -9.39
CA GLU A 41 -1.94 -16.45 -9.28
C GLU A 41 -1.35 -17.39 -8.23
N HIS A 42 -2.13 -17.70 -7.19
CA HIS A 42 -1.74 -18.62 -6.13
C HIS A 42 -2.22 -20.06 -6.42
#